data_AF-A0A957HMK8-F1
#
_entry.id   AF-A0A957HMK8-F1
#
_cell.length_a   1.000
_cell.length_b   1.000
_cell.length_c   1.000
_cell.angle_alpha   90.00
_cell.angle_beta   90.00
_cell.angle_gamma   90.00
#
_symmetry.space_group_name_H-M   'P 1'
#
loop_
_entity.id
_entity.type
_entity.pdbx_description
1 polymer ?
#
loop_
_entity_poly.entity_id
_entity_poly.type
_entity_poly.pdbx_seq_one_letter_code
_entity_poly.pdbx_strand_id
1 'polypeptide(L)'
;ALEPGTDREVVMANAATAVPNAAQILDAETIRQTIKAAPMALGLRTVTYFGYVLTTILSLIGFATHFYMTARQRSTSYGVLRAIGLSPRQLYAILTLEQVVLIVFGLGIGTGLGYLLNQLTLGDLPITLGSSAPIPPFMPQGGWEGVTNIYLTLAVAFLVVLGIATLLLWRTKMHRVLRIGEE
;
A
#
# COMPACT_ATOMS: atom_id res chain seq x y z
N ALA A 1 -15.37 54.96 -1.65
CA ALA A 1 -16.62 54.85 -0.88
C ALA A 1 -17.71 54.44 -1.87
N LEU A 2 -18.35 53.29 -1.65
CA LEU A 2 -19.37 52.74 -2.56
C LEU A 2 -20.75 53.19 -2.06
N GLU A 3 -21.51 53.87 -2.91
CA GLU A 3 -22.90 54.24 -2.62
C GLU A 3 -23.85 53.03 -2.74
N PRO A 4 -24.88 52.92 -1.88
CA PRO A 4 -25.77 51.77 -1.86
C PRO A 4 -26.94 51.98 -2.84
N GLY A 5 -26.93 51.28 -3.98
CA GLY A 5 -28.10 51.26 -4.87
C GLY A 5 -27.84 51.10 -6.36
N THR A 6 -26.59 50.99 -6.83
CA THR A 6 -26.32 50.74 -8.24
C THR A 6 -26.39 49.24 -8.54
N ASP A 7 -27.30 48.87 -9.43
CA ASP A 7 -27.55 47.50 -9.90
C ASP A 7 -26.26 46.73 -10.15
N ARG A 8 -26.08 45.68 -9.35
CA ARG A 8 -25.00 44.70 -9.53
C ARG A 8 -25.03 44.12 -10.94
N GLU A 9 -26.20 44.04 -11.57
CA GLU A 9 -26.40 43.58 -12.95
C GLU A 9 -25.71 44.47 -13.99
N VAL A 10 -25.74 45.80 -13.81
CA VAL A 10 -25.15 46.75 -14.77
C VAL A 10 -23.63 46.82 -14.64
N VAL A 11 -23.11 46.65 -13.41
CA VAL A 11 -21.65 46.54 -13.18
C VAL A 11 -21.13 45.19 -13.71
N MET A 12 -21.91 44.12 -13.63
CA MET A 12 -21.57 42.80 -14.20
C MET A 12 -21.57 42.82 -15.75
N ALA A 13 -22.53 43.51 -16.37
CA ALA A 13 -22.61 43.64 -17.83
C ALA A 13 -21.42 44.42 -18.43
N ASN A 14 -20.93 45.45 -17.71
CA ASN A 14 -19.76 46.23 -18.12
C ASN A 14 -18.42 45.55 -17.77
N ALA A 15 -18.39 44.66 -16.77
CA ALA A 15 -17.21 43.86 -16.46
C ALA A 15 -17.01 42.70 -17.46
N ALA A 16 -18.09 42.16 -18.03
CA ALA A 16 -18.06 41.09 -19.03
C ALA A 16 -17.51 41.54 -20.40
N THR A 17 -17.59 42.83 -20.72
CA THR A 17 -17.09 43.39 -21.98
C THR A 17 -15.63 43.86 -21.90
N ALA A 18 -15.11 44.14 -20.70
CA ALA A 18 -13.76 44.65 -20.51
C ALA A 18 -12.68 43.57 -20.26
N VAL A 19 -13.06 42.35 -19.88
CA VAL A 19 -12.10 41.25 -19.60
C VAL A 19 -12.62 39.93 -20.18
N PRO A 20 -12.16 39.50 -21.38
CA PRO A 20 -12.63 38.26 -22.02
C PRO A 20 -12.28 36.96 -21.25
N ASN A 21 -11.47 37.05 -20.18
CA ASN A 21 -11.09 35.92 -19.33
C ASN A 21 -11.74 35.91 -17.93
N ALA A 22 -12.59 36.89 -17.58
CA ALA A 22 -13.23 36.91 -16.26
C ALA A 22 -14.32 35.82 -16.14
N ALA A 23 -14.96 35.45 -17.25
CA ALA A 23 -15.94 34.36 -17.29
C ALA A 23 -15.30 32.97 -17.12
N GLN A 24 -14.05 32.77 -17.56
CA GLN A 24 -13.32 31.50 -17.39
C GLN A 24 -12.88 31.24 -15.94
N ILE A 25 -12.70 32.28 -15.12
CA ILE A 25 -12.27 32.13 -13.73
C ILE A 25 -13.44 31.69 -12.83
N LEU A 26 -14.68 32.03 -13.20
CA LEU A 26 -15.90 31.52 -12.55
C LEU A 26 -16.17 30.04 -12.93
N ASP A 27 -15.79 29.64 -14.14
CA ASP A 27 -15.96 28.25 -14.60
C ASP A 27 -14.88 27.31 -14.01
N ALA A 28 -13.67 27.82 -13.75
CA ALA A 28 -12.61 27.05 -13.09
C ALA A 28 -12.97 26.61 -11.66
N GLU A 29 -13.65 27.45 -10.88
CA GLU A 29 -14.05 27.10 -9.51
C GLU A 29 -15.26 26.14 -9.49
N THR A 30 -16.14 26.23 -10.49
CA THR A 30 -17.29 25.31 -10.67
C THR A 30 -16.83 23.93 -11.13
N ILE A 31 -15.90 23.85 -12.09
CA ILE A 31 -15.24 22.59 -12.51
C ILE A 31 -14.45 21.97 -11.35
N ARG A 32 -13.86 22.79 -10.47
CA ARG A 32 -13.15 22.31 -9.27
C ARG A 32 -14.10 21.66 -8.25
N GLN A 33 -15.36 22.06 -8.19
CA GLN A 33 -16.38 21.41 -7.37
C GLN A 33 -16.95 20.14 -8.02
N THR A 34 -17.11 20.11 -9.35
CA THR A 34 -17.54 18.90 -10.08
C THR A 34 -16.45 17.82 -10.13
N ILE A 35 -15.15 18.20 -10.22
CA ILE A 35 -14.03 17.25 -10.11
C ILE A 35 -13.86 16.74 -8.66
N LYS A 36 -14.16 17.56 -7.64
CA LYS A 36 -14.25 17.09 -6.24
C LYS A 36 -15.38 16.06 -6.03
N ALA A 37 -16.36 16.02 -6.92
CA ALA A 37 -17.45 15.05 -6.93
C ALA A 37 -17.35 14.11 -8.14
N ALA A 38 -16.18 13.54 -8.42
CA ALA A 38 -16.03 12.40 -9.32
C ALA A 38 -16.26 11.08 -8.53
N PRO A 39 -17.51 10.60 -8.35
CA PRO A 39 -17.80 9.39 -7.57
C PRO A 39 -17.06 8.16 -8.11
N MET A 40 -16.76 8.14 -9.41
CA MET A 40 -16.00 7.06 -10.05
C MET A 40 -14.54 7.01 -9.58
N ALA A 41 -13.87 8.16 -9.42
CA ALA A 41 -12.50 8.23 -8.95
C ALA A 41 -12.39 7.84 -7.46
N LEU A 42 -13.37 8.26 -6.64
CA LEU A 42 -13.48 7.82 -5.25
C LEU A 42 -13.74 6.31 -5.15
N GLY A 43 -14.63 5.77 -6.00
CA GLY A 43 -14.94 4.35 -6.05
C GLY A 43 -13.72 3.49 -6.38
N LEU A 44 -12.99 3.85 -7.45
CA LEU A 44 -11.78 3.13 -7.87
C LEU A 44 -10.69 3.19 -6.79
N ARG A 45 -10.45 4.36 -6.20
CA ARG A 45 -9.47 4.52 -5.12
C ARG A 45 -9.83 3.68 -3.90
N THR A 46 -11.11 3.65 -3.55
CA THR A 46 -11.62 2.89 -2.40
C THR A 46 -11.46 1.39 -2.61
N VAL A 47 -11.88 0.84 -3.76
CA VAL A 47 -11.71 -0.60 -4.04
C VAL A 47 -10.23 -1.01 -4.07
N THR A 48 -9.34 -0.17 -4.60
CA THR A 48 -7.89 -0.45 -4.56
C THR A 48 -7.35 -0.51 -3.14
N TYR A 49 -7.69 0.46 -2.27
CA TYR A 49 -7.25 0.41 -0.88
C TYR A 49 -7.84 -0.78 -0.11
N PHE A 50 -9.11 -1.12 -0.34
CA PHE A 50 -9.70 -2.31 0.27
C PHE A 50 -9.01 -3.59 -0.18
N GLY A 51 -8.76 -3.73 -1.48
CA GLY A 51 -8.00 -4.86 -2.02
C GLY A 51 -6.58 -4.95 -1.44
N TYR A 52 -5.90 -3.81 -1.30
CA TYR A 52 -4.59 -3.73 -0.65
C TYR A 52 -4.63 -4.21 0.80
N VAL A 53 -5.57 -3.71 1.61
CA VAL A 53 -5.69 -4.11 3.02
C VAL A 53 -6.04 -5.60 3.12
N LEU A 54 -6.98 -6.08 2.31
CA LEU A 54 -7.41 -7.48 2.33
C LEU A 54 -6.26 -8.42 1.95
N THR A 55 -5.54 -8.13 0.87
CA THR A 55 -4.39 -8.93 0.43
C THR A 55 -3.26 -8.90 1.44
N THR A 56 -3.02 -7.75 2.09
CA THR A 56 -2.06 -7.63 3.19
C THR A 56 -2.45 -8.55 4.35
N ILE A 57 -3.71 -8.55 4.79
CA ILE A 57 -4.20 -9.43 5.86
C ILE A 57 -4.05 -10.91 5.48
N LEU A 58 -4.44 -11.28 4.25
CA LEU A 58 -4.31 -12.65 3.77
C LEU A 58 -2.84 -13.10 3.74
N SER A 59 -1.94 -12.22 3.30
CA SER A 59 -0.51 -12.47 3.31
C SER A 59 0.01 -12.70 4.74
N LEU A 60 -0.39 -11.86 5.69
CA LEU A 60 -0.03 -11.98 7.10
C LEU A 60 -0.43 -13.35 7.68
N ILE A 61 -1.65 -13.80 7.40
CA ILE A 61 -2.16 -15.10 7.86
C ILE A 61 -1.39 -16.25 7.20
N GLY A 62 -1.12 -16.15 5.90
CA GLY A 62 -0.33 -17.15 5.16
C GLY A 62 1.08 -17.28 5.72
N PHE A 63 1.76 -16.16 5.94
CA PHE A 63 3.10 -16.13 6.53
C PHE A 63 3.13 -16.66 7.97
N ALA A 64 2.12 -16.35 8.79
CA ALA A 64 2.00 -16.88 10.14
C ALA A 64 1.79 -18.41 10.13
N THR A 65 0.96 -18.91 9.22
CA THR A 65 0.72 -20.35 9.03
C THR A 65 1.98 -21.07 8.56
N HIS A 66 2.66 -20.52 7.55
CA HIS A 66 3.93 -21.06 7.05
C HIS A 66 4.95 -21.15 8.18
N PHE A 67 5.13 -20.05 8.91
CA PHE A 67 6.04 -20.01 10.04
C PHE A 67 5.71 -21.05 11.11
N TYR A 68 4.43 -21.21 11.47
CA TYR A 68 3.99 -22.22 12.43
C TYR A 68 4.32 -23.64 11.95
N MET A 69 4.05 -23.95 10.68
CA MET A 69 4.39 -25.24 10.08
C MET A 69 5.89 -25.53 10.14
N THR A 70 6.72 -24.58 9.70
CA THR A 70 8.18 -24.73 9.70
C THR A 70 8.74 -24.85 11.12
N ALA A 71 8.24 -24.04 12.06
CA ALA A 71 8.60 -24.13 13.47
C ALA A 71 8.24 -25.51 14.07
N ARG A 72 7.05 -26.03 13.76
CA ARG A 72 6.59 -27.34 14.22
C ARG A 72 7.41 -28.48 13.62
N GLN A 73 7.72 -28.45 12.33
CA GLN A 73 8.57 -29.47 11.69
C GLN A 73 9.97 -29.52 12.32
N ARG A 74 10.56 -28.35 12.61
CA ARG A 74 11.87 -28.25 13.25
C ARG A 74 11.84 -28.64 14.73
N SER A 75 10.70 -28.54 15.42
CA SER A 75 10.52 -28.98 16.82
C SER A 75 10.96 -30.44 17.04
N THR A 76 10.70 -31.30 16.05
CA THR A 76 11.11 -32.71 16.02
C THR A 76 12.62 -32.88 15.84
N SER A 77 13.27 -31.99 15.09
CA SER A 77 14.73 -31.99 14.85
C SER A 77 15.55 -31.45 16.02
N TYR A 78 14.96 -30.79 17.03
CA TYR A 78 15.71 -30.32 18.22
C TYR A 78 16.36 -31.46 19.00
N GLY A 79 15.78 -32.67 18.95
CA GLY A 79 16.38 -33.86 19.55
C GLY A 79 17.72 -34.21 18.90
N VAL A 80 17.80 -34.10 17.57
CA VAL A 80 19.04 -34.27 16.81
C VAL A 80 19.99 -33.09 17.04
N LEU A 81 19.47 -31.86 17.06
CA LEU A 81 20.28 -30.64 17.18
C LEU A 81 21.05 -30.56 18.52
N ARG A 82 20.48 -31.08 19.61
CA ARG A 82 21.16 -31.22 20.90
C ARG A 82 22.31 -32.24 20.84
N ALA A 83 22.21 -33.26 19.99
CA ALA A 83 23.26 -34.27 19.80
C ALA A 83 24.46 -33.73 19.00
N ILE A 84 24.26 -32.75 18.10
CA ILE A 84 25.33 -32.10 17.32
C ILE A 84 25.83 -30.79 17.95
N GLY A 85 25.32 -30.41 19.14
CA GLY A 85 25.79 -29.25 19.90
C GLY A 85 25.37 -27.87 19.37
N LEU A 86 24.40 -27.81 18.44
CA LEU A 86 23.99 -26.55 17.83
C LEU A 86 23.13 -25.71 18.80
N SER A 87 23.41 -24.41 18.89
CA SER A 87 22.69 -23.54 19.81
C SER A 87 21.25 -23.31 19.34
N PRO A 88 20.26 -23.29 20.23
CA PRO A 88 18.87 -23.11 19.83
C PRO A 88 18.57 -21.65 19.42
N ARG A 89 19.58 -20.75 19.40
CA ARG A 89 19.51 -19.41 18.79
C ARG A 89 19.80 -19.45 17.30
N GLN A 90 20.73 -20.30 16.85
CA GLN A 90 21.04 -20.47 15.42
C GLN A 90 19.85 -21.02 14.64
N LEU A 91 19.07 -21.93 15.24
CA LEU A 91 17.86 -22.43 14.60
C LEU A 91 16.81 -21.33 14.38
N TYR A 92 16.66 -20.41 15.33
CA TYR A 92 15.79 -19.24 15.17
C TYR A 92 16.30 -18.31 14.08
N ALA A 93 17.61 -18.05 14.02
CA ALA A 93 18.18 -17.23 12.95
C ALA A 93 17.91 -17.81 11.56
N ILE A 94 18.01 -19.13 11.39
CA ILE A 94 17.71 -19.81 10.12
C ILE A 94 16.23 -19.67 9.76
N LEU A 95 15.32 -19.91 10.71
CA LEU A 95 13.88 -19.75 10.51
C LEU A 95 13.50 -18.32 10.11
N THR A 96 14.08 -17.33 10.77
CA THR A 96 13.86 -15.91 10.44
C THR A 96 14.43 -15.58 9.07
N LEU A 97 15.62 -16.08 8.72
CA LEU A 97 16.25 -15.85 7.43
C LEU A 97 15.43 -16.46 6.28
N GLU A 98 14.90 -17.67 6.46
CA GLU A 98 13.99 -18.32 5.51
C GLU A 98 12.76 -17.42 5.23
N GLN A 99 12.16 -16.87 6.29
CA GLN A 99 11.03 -15.97 6.14
C GLN A 99 11.41 -14.66 5.44
N VAL A 100 12.56 -14.07 5.77
CA VAL A 100 13.06 -12.86 5.12
C VAL A 100 13.26 -13.10 3.62
N VAL A 101 13.83 -14.24 3.23
CA VAL A 101 13.98 -14.61 1.81
C VAL A 101 12.62 -14.67 1.12
N LEU A 102 11.63 -15.34 1.71
CA LEU A 102 10.27 -15.42 1.14
C LEU A 102 9.62 -14.06 0.98
N ILE A 103 9.77 -13.17 1.97
CA ILE A 103 9.23 -11.80 1.91
C ILE A 103 9.90 -11.04 0.77
N VAL A 104 11.23 -11.09 0.65
CA VAL A 104 11.97 -10.38 -0.41
C VAL A 104 11.57 -10.87 -1.79
N PHE A 105 11.48 -12.19 -1.99
CA PHE A 105 11.01 -12.76 -3.26
C PHE A 105 9.56 -12.39 -3.56
N GLY A 106 8.68 -12.47 -2.57
CA GLY A 106 7.28 -12.09 -2.71
C GLY A 106 7.12 -10.61 -3.08
N LEU A 107 7.90 -9.73 -2.45
CA LEU A 107 7.92 -8.30 -2.76
C LEU A 107 8.45 -8.06 -4.17
N GLY A 108 9.57 -8.67 -4.54
CA GLY A 108 10.18 -8.51 -5.86
C GLY A 108 9.26 -8.97 -6.99
N ILE A 109 8.66 -10.15 -6.85
CA ILE A 109 7.71 -10.69 -7.83
C ILE A 109 6.42 -9.85 -7.84
N GLY A 110 5.88 -9.48 -6.68
CA GLY A 110 4.67 -8.66 -6.58
C GLY A 110 4.84 -7.28 -7.20
N THR A 111 5.96 -6.60 -6.94
CA THR A 111 6.30 -5.33 -7.57
C THR A 111 6.48 -5.48 -9.08
N GLY A 112 7.17 -6.54 -9.53
CA GLY A 112 7.35 -6.82 -10.96
C GLY A 112 6.02 -7.06 -11.68
N LEU A 113 5.13 -7.86 -11.09
CA LEU A 113 3.78 -8.10 -11.62
C LEU A 113 2.94 -6.82 -11.62
N GLY A 114 2.98 -6.02 -10.55
CA GLY A 114 2.27 -4.74 -10.48
C GLY A 114 2.75 -3.75 -11.56
N TYR A 115 4.06 -3.68 -11.78
CA TYR A 115 4.64 -2.88 -12.86
C TYR A 115 4.22 -3.37 -14.25
N LEU A 116 4.22 -4.69 -14.47
CA LEU A 116 3.78 -5.29 -15.74
C LEU A 116 2.29 -5.02 -16.00
N LEU A 117 1.43 -5.21 -14.99
CA LEU A 117 -0.01 -4.91 -15.09
C LEU A 117 -0.26 -3.43 -15.36
N ASN A 118 0.52 -2.53 -14.74
CA ASN A 118 0.43 -1.10 -15.00
C ASN A 118 0.74 -0.77 -16.46
N GLN A 119 1.80 -1.36 -17.03
CA GLN A 119 2.14 -1.16 -18.44
C GLN A 119 1.08 -1.75 -19.39
N LEU A 120 0.58 -2.95 -19.12
CA LEU A 120 -0.45 -3.57 -19.96
C LEU A 120 -1.76 -2.78 -19.93
N THR A 121 -2.17 -2.32 -18.73
CA THR A 121 -3.41 -1.56 -18.58
C THR A 121 -3.31 -0.20 -19.25
N LEU A 122 -2.21 0.53 -19.07
CA LEU A 122 -1.99 1.83 -19.71
C LEU A 122 -1.71 1.73 -21.21
N GLY A 123 -1.12 0.61 -21.67
CA GLY A 123 -0.82 0.34 -23.07
C GLY A 123 -2.07 0.08 -23.92
N ASP A 124 -3.11 -0.52 -23.31
CA ASP A 124 -4.35 -0.91 -24.00
C ASP A 124 -5.56 -0.01 -23.68
N LEU A 125 -5.38 1.16 -23.04
CA LEU A 125 -6.48 2.14 -23.04
C LEU A 125 -6.79 2.45 -24.50
N PRO A 126 -8.03 2.18 -25.00
CA PRO A 126 -8.39 2.46 -26.36
C PRO A 126 -8.08 3.93 -26.62
N ILE A 127 -7.06 4.14 -27.44
CA ILE A 127 -6.86 5.40 -28.15
C ILE A 127 -8.23 5.66 -28.77
N THR A 128 -8.85 6.71 -28.26
CA THR A 128 -10.08 7.32 -28.71
C THR A 128 -10.52 6.89 -30.12
N LEU A 129 -11.81 6.59 -30.28
CA LEU A 129 -12.54 6.58 -31.55
C LEU A 129 -12.53 7.96 -32.26
N GLY A 130 -11.43 8.71 -32.17
CA GLY A 130 -11.24 10.04 -32.71
C GLY A 130 -9.77 10.41 -32.66
N SER A 131 -9.24 10.84 -33.79
CA SER A 131 -7.89 11.32 -34.06
C SER A 131 -7.54 12.64 -33.33
N SER A 132 -7.77 12.71 -32.02
CA SER A 132 -7.40 13.86 -31.19
C SER A 132 -6.90 13.38 -29.84
N ALA A 133 -5.61 13.65 -29.57
CA ALA A 133 -4.95 13.32 -28.32
C ALA A 133 -5.71 13.94 -27.13
N PRO A 134 -5.91 13.20 -26.02
CA PRO A 134 -6.46 13.75 -24.78
C PRO A 134 -5.59 14.91 -24.29
N ILE A 135 -6.04 16.13 -24.56
CA ILE A 135 -5.65 17.33 -23.81
C ILE A 135 -6.57 17.38 -22.59
N PRO A 136 -6.08 17.34 -21.34
CA PRO A 136 -4.70 17.49 -20.88
C PRO A 136 -3.93 16.16 -20.81
N PRO A 137 -2.59 16.17 -21.07
CA PRO A 137 -1.75 14.99 -20.87
C PRO A 137 -1.87 14.51 -19.42
N PHE A 138 -2.02 13.20 -19.22
CA PHE A 138 -1.84 12.55 -17.91
C PHE A 138 -0.39 12.75 -17.49
N MET A 139 -0.08 13.92 -16.91
CA MET A 139 1.15 14.11 -16.18
C MET A 139 1.02 13.26 -14.92
N PRO A 140 1.89 12.27 -14.70
CA PRO A 140 1.97 11.58 -13.43
C PRO A 140 2.40 12.62 -12.39
N GLN A 141 1.44 13.37 -11.85
CA GLN A 141 1.69 14.31 -10.77
C GLN A 141 2.15 13.46 -9.60
N GLY A 142 3.44 13.57 -9.30
CA GLY A 142 4.22 12.58 -8.56
C GLY A 142 3.57 12.14 -7.26
N GLY A 143 2.89 11.00 -7.31
CA GLY A 143 2.40 10.28 -6.13
C GLY A 143 3.47 9.37 -5.52
N TRP A 144 4.75 9.74 -5.62
CA TRP A 144 5.83 8.98 -4.95
C TRP A 144 5.53 8.83 -3.47
N GLU A 145 4.90 9.82 -2.85
CA GLU A 145 4.38 9.73 -1.48
C GLU A 145 3.39 8.57 -1.28
N GLY A 146 2.45 8.37 -2.21
CA GLY A 146 1.49 7.26 -2.14
C GLY A 146 2.17 5.90 -2.25
N VAL A 147 3.13 5.78 -3.17
CA VAL A 147 3.94 4.57 -3.35
C VAL A 147 4.78 4.31 -2.09
N THR A 148 5.47 5.31 -1.57
CA THR A 148 6.26 5.22 -0.34
C THR A 148 5.40 4.83 0.86
N ASN A 149 4.20 5.40 1.02
CA ASN A 149 3.29 5.06 2.10
C ASN A 149 2.79 3.59 2.01
N ILE A 150 2.50 3.09 0.81
CA ILE A 150 2.16 1.68 0.61
C ILE A 150 3.36 0.80 1.01
N TYR A 151 4.56 1.10 0.53
CA TYR A 151 5.74 0.32 0.90
C TYR A 151 6.07 0.40 2.39
N LEU A 152 5.90 1.57 3.04
CA LEU A 152 6.11 1.74 4.47
C LEU A 152 5.11 0.91 5.29
N THR A 153 3.82 1.00 4.98
CA THR A 153 2.79 0.22 5.69
C THR A 153 3.01 -1.27 5.51
N LEU A 154 3.37 -1.71 4.30
CA LEU A 154 3.69 -3.10 4.01
C LEU A 154 4.96 -3.58 4.73
N ALA A 155 6.01 -2.75 4.76
CA ALA A 155 7.24 -3.03 5.49
C ALA A 155 6.99 -3.16 7.00
N VAL A 156 6.20 -2.25 7.59
CA VAL A 156 5.77 -2.33 8.98
C VAL A 156 4.98 -3.63 9.23
N ALA A 157 4.05 -3.98 8.36
CA ALA A 157 3.26 -5.20 8.49
C ALA A 157 4.16 -6.47 8.48
N PHE A 158 5.16 -6.53 7.58
CA PHE A 158 6.11 -7.64 7.55
C PHE A 158 7.05 -7.66 8.77
N LEU A 159 7.50 -6.50 9.26
CA LEU A 159 8.27 -6.43 10.49
C LEU A 159 7.46 -6.90 11.70
N VAL A 160 6.17 -6.57 11.77
CA VAL A 160 5.27 -7.08 12.80
C VAL A 160 5.16 -8.60 12.73
N VAL A 161 5.04 -9.19 11.53
CA VAL A 161 5.03 -10.66 11.37
C VAL A 161 6.34 -11.28 11.85
N LEU A 162 7.49 -10.75 11.40
CA LEU A 162 8.81 -11.23 11.83
C LEU A 162 9.02 -11.09 13.34
N GLY A 163 8.54 -9.99 13.92
CA GLY A 163 8.57 -9.73 15.36
C GLY A 163 7.71 -10.72 16.13
N ILE A 164 6.43 -10.90 15.74
CA ILE A 164 5.51 -11.86 16.36
C ILE A 164 6.07 -13.28 16.23
N ALA A 165 6.57 -13.65 15.06
CA ALA A 165 7.20 -14.94 14.79
C ALA A 165 8.37 -15.19 15.76
N THR A 166 9.30 -14.23 15.85
CA THR A 166 10.46 -14.31 16.76
C THR A 166 10.02 -14.37 18.22
N LEU A 167 9.02 -13.58 18.63
CA LEU A 167 8.47 -13.55 19.99
C LEU A 167 7.76 -14.86 20.37
N LEU A 168 6.95 -15.43 19.48
CA LEU A 168 6.28 -16.71 19.70
C LEU A 168 7.31 -17.82 19.96
N LEU A 169 8.42 -17.82 19.20
CA LEU A 169 9.51 -18.74 19.44
C LEU A 169 10.19 -18.51 20.79
N TRP A 170 10.44 -17.26 21.17
CA TRP A 170 11.06 -16.95 22.47
C TRP A 170 10.17 -17.36 23.65
N ARG A 171 8.86 -17.13 23.54
CA ARG A 171 7.90 -17.51 24.58
C ARG A 171 7.86 -19.02 24.82
N THR A 172 8.20 -19.83 23.82
CA THR A 172 8.19 -21.30 23.95
C THR A 172 9.33 -21.89 24.79
N LYS A 173 10.44 -21.16 24.96
CA LYS A 173 11.54 -21.62 25.81
C LYS A 173 11.31 -21.38 27.31
N MET A 174 10.52 -20.37 27.66
CA MET A 174 10.37 -19.91 29.05
C MET A 174 9.67 -20.94 29.95
N HIS A 175 8.74 -21.73 29.40
CA HIS A 175 7.96 -22.70 30.17
C HIS A 175 8.65 -24.05 30.39
N ARG A 176 9.83 -24.30 29.80
CA ARG A 176 10.59 -25.55 29.99
C ARG A 176 11.76 -25.43 30.96
N VAL A 177 12.18 -24.22 31.32
CA VAL A 177 13.33 -24.01 32.21
C VAL A 177 12.95 -24.13 33.69
N LEU A 178 11.67 -24.00 34.04
CA LEU A 178 11.20 -24.04 35.43
C LEU A 178 11.08 -25.45 36.04
N ARG A 179 11.32 -26.54 35.29
CA ARG A 179 11.19 -27.92 35.79
C ARG A 179 12.49 -28.74 35.77
N ILE A 180 13.64 -28.06 35.72
CA ILE A 180 14.98 -28.70 35.73
C ILE A 180 15.67 -28.52 37.10
N GLY A 181 15.06 -27.80 38.04
CA GLY A 181 15.59 -27.61 39.40
C GLY A 181 15.08 -28.62 40.44
N GLU A 182 14.30 -29.62 40.04
CA GLU A 182 13.75 -30.65 40.92
C GLU A 182 14.15 -32.05 40.45
N GLU A 183 15.45 -32.32 40.24
CA GLU A 183 16.02 -33.67 40.40
C GLU A 183 17.45 -33.57 40.94
#